data_AF-A0A3Z9GLA0-F1
#
_entry.id   AF-A0A3Z9GLA0-F1
#
_cell.length_a   1.000
_cell.length_b   1.000
_cell.length_c   1.000
_cell.angle_alpha   90.00
_cell.angle_beta   90.00
_cell.angle_gamma   90.00
#
_symmetry.space_group_name_H-M   'P 1'
#
loop_
_entity.id
_entity.type
_entity.pdbx_description
1 polymer ?
#
loop_
_entity_poly.entity_id
_entity_poly.type
_entity_poly.pdbx_seq_one_letter_code
_entity_poly.pdbx_strand_id
1 'polypeptide(L)'
;MNYKMLNFNAKSDNRGSLIALENLKEIPFEIKRIYYIYDTKPEFPRGAHAHRELEQVLIMMEGSCELVLNDGKNIKNIILNRPDMGIFIGKNMWREMKNFSYGAKLLVLASDFYNEKEYIRDYEEFLRNINDT
;
A
#
# COMPACT_ATOMS: atom_id res chain seq x y z
N MET A 1 3.98 -6.15 -13.38
CA MET A 1 3.74 -5.63 -12.02
C MET A 1 2.33 -5.06 -11.89
N ASN A 2 1.58 -5.48 -10.87
CA ASN A 2 0.20 -5.09 -10.62
C ASN A 2 0.11 -3.93 -9.62
N TYR A 3 0.49 -2.72 -10.03
CA TYR A 3 0.37 -1.51 -9.20
C TYR A 3 0.02 -0.29 -10.06
N LYS A 4 -0.51 0.77 -9.43
CA LYS A 4 -0.81 2.04 -10.09
C LYS A 4 -0.67 3.22 -9.13
N MET A 5 -0.01 4.29 -9.56
CA MET A 5 -0.02 5.56 -8.83
C MET A 5 -1.37 6.26 -9.02
N LEU A 6 -1.95 6.73 -7.91
CA LEU A 6 -3.21 7.46 -7.87
C LEU A 6 -2.93 8.90 -7.43
N ASN A 7 -3.42 9.88 -8.19
CA ASN A 7 -3.40 11.27 -7.80
C ASN A 7 -4.83 11.64 -7.39
N PHE A 8 -5.00 12.11 -6.15
CA PHE A 8 -6.32 12.44 -5.62
C PHE A 8 -6.64 13.91 -5.82
N ASN A 9 -7.92 14.20 -6.04
CA ASN A 9 -8.40 15.56 -6.25
C ASN A 9 -8.62 16.25 -4.89
N ALA A 10 -7.59 16.92 -4.38
CA ALA A 10 -7.71 17.71 -3.16
C ALA A 10 -8.60 18.95 -3.38
N LYS A 11 -9.57 19.13 -2.48
CA LYS A 11 -10.36 20.36 -2.37
C LYS A 11 -9.77 21.21 -1.24
N SER A 12 -9.15 22.31 -1.60
CA SER A 12 -8.44 23.18 -0.65
C SER A 12 -9.08 24.55 -0.56
N ASP A 13 -9.20 25.06 0.67
CA ASP A 13 -9.57 26.44 0.96
C ASP A 13 -8.81 26.94 2.22
N ASN A 14 -9.18 28.11 2.74
CA ASN A 14 -8.51 28.72 3.90
C ASN A 14 -8.62 27.90 5.20
N ARG A 15 -9.46 26.86 5.24
CA ARG A 15 -9.63 25.97 6.41
C ARG A 15 -8.71 24.75 6.35
N GLY A 16 -8.16 24.44 5.18
CA GLY A 16 -7.31 23.26 4.95
C GLY A 16 -7.61 22.55 3.62
N SER A 17 -7.21 21.29 3.53
CA SER A 17 -7.40 20.43 2.35
C SER A 17 -8.23 19.21 2.70
N LEU A 18 -9.17 18.85 1.82
CA LEU A 18 -10.04 17.69 1.93
C LEU A 18 -9.86 16.78 0.71
N ILE A 19 -9.70 15.49 0.95
CA ILE A 19 -9.77 14.44 -0.07
C ILE A 19 -10.86 13.45 0.36
N ALA A 20 -11.75 13.12 -0.57
CA ALA A 20 -12.74 12.07 -0.41
C ALA A 20 -12.37 10.89 -1.32
N LEU A 21 -12.53 9.67 -0.81
CA LEU A 21 -12.22 8.43 -1.51
C LEU A 21 -13.43 7.52 -1.40
N GLU A 22 -14.01 7.18 -2.54
CA GLU A 22 -15.24 6.39 -2.60
C GLU A 22 -15.01 5.06 -3.34
N ASN A 23 -15.80 4.06 -2.96
CA ASN A 23 -15.77 2.74 -3.60
C ASN A 23 -16.01 2.87 -5.11
N LEU A 24 -15.19 2.17 -5.89
CA LEU A 24 -15.31 2.07 -7.35
C LEU A 24 -15.27 3.42 -8.09
N LYS A 25 -14.71 4.45 -7.44
CA LYS A 25 -14.39 5.75 -8.04
C LYS A 25 -12.88 5.98 -7.99
N GLU A 26 -12.39 6.68 -6.98
CA GLU A 26 -10.95 6.87 -6.78
C GLU A 26 -10.26 5.57 -6.39
N ILE A 27 -10.99 4.67 -5.72
CA ILE A 27 -10.50 3.37 -5.26
C ILE A 27 -11.08 2.28 -6.17
N PRO A 28 -10.24 1.45 -6.82
CA PRO A 28 -10.69 0.49 -7.83
C PRO A 28 -11.36 -0.77 -7.25
N PHE A 29 -11.67 -0.78 -5.95
CA PHE A 29 -12.32 -1.88 -5.24
C PHE A 29 -13.28 -1.32 -4.17
N GLU A 30 -14.12 -2.20 -3.62
CA GLU A 30 -14.93 -1.87 -2.45
C GLU A 30 -14.07 -1.87 -1.18
N ILE A 31 -14.02 -0.74 -0.48
CA ILE A 31 -13.31 -0.63 0.79
C ILE A 31 -14.09 -1.41 1.84
N LYS A 32 -13.50 -2.52 2.34
CA LYS A 32 -14.06 -3.30 3.45
C LYS A 32 -13.34 -3.08 4.76
N ARG A 33 -12.09 -2.59 4.68
CA ARG A 33 -11.25 -2.35 5.85
C ARG A 33 -10.34 -1.16 5.63
N ILE A 34 -10.18 -0.39 6.70
CA ILE A 34 -9.22 0.70 6.82
C ILE A 34 -8.32 0.37 8.00
N TYR A 35 -7.02 0.53 7.82
CA TYR A 35 -6.07 0.48 8.93
C TYR A 35 -4.97 1.52 8.70
N TYR A 36 -4.26 1.87 9.76
CA TYR A 36 -3.17 2.82 9.67
C TYR A 36 -1.99 2.38 10.52
N ILE A 37 -0.80 2.79 10.11
CA ILE A 37 0.47 2.52 10.76
C ILE A 37 1.06 3.86 11.21
N TYR A 38 1.44 3.94 12.48
CA TYR A 38 2.03 5.12 13.10
C TYR A 38 3.12 4.69 14.10
N ASP A 39 3.82 5.66 14.70
CA ASP A 39 4.97 5.44 15.60
C ASP A 39 6.02 4.50 14.98
N THR A 40 6.26 4.68 13.68
CA THR A 40 7.28 3.97 12.93
C THR A 40 8.67 4.47 13.26
N LYS A 41 9.64 3.55 13.17
CA LYS A 41 11.06 3.83 13.37
C LYS A 41 11.81 3.51 12.06
N PRO A 42 12.72 4.37 11.57
CA PRO A 42 13.39 4.17 10.29
C PRO A 42 14.14 2.82 10.19
N GLU A 43 14.64 2.32 11.31
CA GLU A 43 15.46 1.09 11.38
C GLU A 43 14.63 -0.20 11.28
N PHE A 44 13.30 -0.11 11.43
CA PHE A 44 12.41 -1.25 11.51
C PHE A 44 11.52 -1.32 10.27
N PRO A 45 11.93 -2.05 9.22
CA PRO A 45 11.09 -2.26 8.05
C PRO A 45 9.83 -3.07 8.42
N ARG A 46 8.80 -2.94 7.59
CA ARG A 46 7.52 -3.64 7.69
C ARG A 46 7.18 -4.28 6.35
N GLY A 47 6.27 -5.25 6.35
CA GLY A 47 5.87 -5.93 5.11
C GLY A 47 6.56 -7.26 4.98
N ALA A 48 7.33 -7.44 3.90
CA ALA A 48 7.96 -8.70 3.52
C ALA A 48 6.93 -9.84 3.38
N HIS A 49 5.87 -9.56 2.63
CA HIS A 49 4.86 -10.55 2.27
C HIS A 49 4.15 -10.13 0.99
N ALA A 50 3.47 -11.09 0.38
CA ALA A 50 2.46 -10.88 -0.64
C ALA A 50 1.07 -11.27 -0.14
N HIS A 51 0.05 -10.89 -0.91
CA HIS A 51 -1.32 -11.35 -0.72
C HIS A 51 -1.80 -12.06 -1.98
N ARG A 52 -2.59 -13.14 -1.81
CA ARG A 52 -3.22 -13.84 -2.93
C ARG A 52 -4.33 -13.00 -3.53
N GLU A 53 -5.33 -12.64 -2.74
CA GLU A 53 -6.53 -11.94 -3.25
C GLU A 53 -6.66 -10.47 -2.82
N LEU A 54 -5.92 -10.04 -1.80
CA LEU A 54 -6.09 -8.69 -1.24
C LEU A 54 -5.58 -7.60 -2.19
N GLU A 55 -6.39 -6.57 -2.39
CA GLU A 55 -6.02 -5.35 -3.08
C GLU A 55 -5.99 -4.19 -2.08
N GLN A 56 -5.06 -3.26 -2.27
CA GLN A 56 -4.81 -2.20 -1.30
C GLN A 56 -4.45 -0.88 -1.94
N VAL A 57 -4.87 0.22 -1.32
CA VAL A 57 -4.39 1.57 -1.62
C VAL A 57 -3.66 2.11 -0.39
N LEU A 58 -2.39 2.46 -0.56
CA LEU A 58 -1.52 3.03 0.48
C LEU A 58 -1.41 4.55 0.28
N ILE A 59 -1.57 5.32 1.35
CA ILE A 59 -1.57 6.79 1.34
C ILE A 59 -0.73 7.30 2.51
N MET A 60 0.25 8.15 2.21
CA MET A 60 1.14 8.71 3.23
C MET A 60 0.53 9.98 3.80
N MET A 61 -0.15 9.87 4.95
CA MET A 61 -0.87 10.99 5.56
C MET A 61 0.08 12.03 6.16
N GLU A 62 1.23 11.59 6.68
CA GLU A 62 2.26 12.46 7.23
C GLU A 62 3.62 11.77 7.10
N GLY A 63 4.67 12.54 6.78
CA GLY A 63 6.01 11.99 6.61
C GLY A 63 6.21 11.25 5.29
N SER A 64 7.11 10.28 5.27
CA SER A 64 7.44 9.50 4.08
C SER A 64 7.81 8.05 4.38
N CYS A 65 7.69 7.17 3.39
CA CYS A 65 8.33 5.86 3.38
C CYS A 65 8.78 5.45 1.97
N GLU A 66 9.70 4.49 1.89
CA GLU A 66 10.04 3.80 0.66
C GLU A 66 9.29 2.47 0.60
N LEU A 67 8.58 2.25 -0.50
CA LEU A 67 7.89 1.01 -0.82
C LEU A 67 8.67 0.27 -1.90
N VAL A 68 9.10 -0.95 -1.59
CA VAL A 68 9.71 -1.89 -2.52
C VAL A 68 8.64 -2.86 -2.98
N LEU A 69 8.33 -2.85 -4.28
CA LEU A 69 7.36 -3.74 -4.91
C LEU A 69 8.07 -4.79 -5.77
N ASN A 70 7.59 -6.02 -5.73
CA ASN A 70 8.17 -7.12 -6.47
C ASN A 70 7.05 -8.03 -7.02
N ASP A 71 7.07 -8.28 -8.33
CA ASP A 71 6.13 -9.19 -9.03
C ASP A 71 6.74 -10.56 -9.34
N GLY A 72 7.86 -10.89 -8.69
CA GLY A 72 8.69 -12.08 -8.88
C GLY A 72 9.72 -11.99 -9.98
N LYS A 73 9.56 -11.05 -10.91
CA LYS A 73 10.47 -10.85 -12.04
C LYS A 73 11.13 -9.48 -11.99
N ASN A 74 10.38 -8.47 -11.57
CA ASN A 74 10.79 -7.08 -11.55
C ASN A 74 10.64 -6.50 -10.14
N ILE A 75 11.58 -5.64 -9.78
CA ILE A 75 11.56 -4.88 -8.52
C ILE A 75 11.41 -3.39 -8.85
N LYS A 76 10.54 -2.70 -8.10
CA LYS A 76 10.36 -1.25 -8.21
C LYS A 76 10.35 -0.61 -6.82
N ASN A 77 11.19 0.41 -6.66
CA ASN A 77 11.20 1.25 -5.46
C ASN A 77 10.40 2.53 -5.72
N ILE A 78 9.52 2.89 -4.79
CA ILE A 78 8.61 4.03 -4.88
C ILE A 78 8.64 4.78 -3.55
N ILE A 79 8.77 6.10 -3.61
CA ILE A 79 8.67 6.96 -2.42
C ILE A 79 7.22 7.45 -2.31
N LEU A 80 6.62 7.25 -1.15
CA LEU A 80 5.35 7.88 -0.77
C LEU A 80 5.65 8.95 0.27
N ASN A 81 5.31 10.21 -0.01
CA ASN A 81 5.64 11.35 0.86
C ASN A 81 4.60 12.49 0.80
N ARG A 82 3.42 12.20 0.24
CA ARG A 82 2.37 13.19 0.03
C ARG A 82 0.99 12.58 0.33
N PRO A 83 0.10 13.32 1.01
CA PRO A 83 -1.25 12.83 1.34
C PRO A 83 -2.23 12.90 0.15
N ASP A 84 -1.91 13.66 -0.90
CA ASP A 84 -2.71 13.78 -2.12
C ASP A 84 -2.34 12.76 -3.20
N MET A 85 -1.47 11.81 -2.86
CA MET A 85 -1.09 10.70 -3.71
C MET A 85 -1.27 9.38 -2.97
N GLY A 86 -1.69 8.36 -3.70
CA GLY A 86 -1.75 7.00 -3.23
C GLY A 86 -1.09 6.03 -4.20
N ILE A 87 -0.86 4.81 -3.74
CA ILE A 87 -0.47 3.70 -4.61
C ILE A 87 -1.44 2.54 -4.43
N PHE A 88 -2.07 2.14 -5.53
CA PHE A 88 -2.78 0.89 -5.64
C PHE A 88 -1.78 -0.25 -5.81
N ILE A 89 -1.95 -1.31 -5.04
CA ILE A 89 -1.20 -2.56 -5.11
C ILE A 89 -2.23 -3.67 -5.20
N GLY A 90 -2.22 -4.41 -6.31
CA GLY A 90 -3.14 -5.50 -6.52
C GLY A 90 -2.62 -6.84 -5.97
N LYS A 91 -3.35 -7.88 -6.33
CA LYS A 91 -3.07 -9.29 -6.04
C LYS A 91 -1.68 -9.73 -6.48
N ASN A 92 -1.12 -10.73 -5.79
CA ASN A 92 0.14 -11.40 -6.12
C ASN A 92 1.33 -10.43 -6.27
N MET A 93 1.41 -9.44 -5.39
CA MET A 93 2.50 -8.48 -5.31
C MET A 93 3.20 -8.60 -3.96
N TRP A 94 4.48 -8.97 -3.98
CA TRP A 94 5.34 -8.87 -2.80
C TRP A 94 5.67 -7.41 -2.52
N ARG A 95 5.62 -7.02 -1.25
CA ARG A 95 5.95 -5.67 -0.82
C ARG A 95 6.74 -5.60 0.47
N GLU A 96 7.60 -4.61 0.53
CA GLU A 96 8.28 -4.17 1.75
C GLU A 96 8.15 -2.65 1.88
N MET A 97 7.93 -2.18 3.11
CA MET A 97 7.89 -0.77 3.45
C MET A 97 9.04 -0.49 4.41
N LYS A 98 9.93 0.41 4.05
CA LYS A 98 11.14 0.74 4.81
C LYS A 98 11.38 2.24 4.83
N ASN A 99 12.38 2.67 5.58
CA ASN A 99 12.81 4.07 5.63
C ASN A 99 11.66 5.03 5.98
N PHE A 100 10.80 4.63 6.92
CA PHE A 100 9.75 5.50 7.43
C PHE A 100 10.39 6.70 8.13
N SER A 101 9.98 7.92 7.78
CA SER A 101 10.40 9.11 8.50
C SER A 101 9.86 9.07 9.94
N TYR A 102 10.53 9.75 10.86
CA TYR A 102 10.02 9.90 12.23
C TYR A 102 8.63 10.55 12.21
N GLY A 103 7.68 9.99 12.97
CA GLY A 103 6.30 10.48 13.03
C GLY A 103 5.41 10.14 11.81
N ALA A 104 5.91 9.31 10.88
CA ALA A 104 5.17 8.91 9.68
C ALA A 104 3.83 8.22 10.01
N LYS A 105 2.80 8.52 9.22
CA LYS A 105 1.44 7.96 9.34
C LYS A 105 0.96 7.42 8.00
N LEU A 106 1.01 6.09 7.83
CA LEU A 106 0.58 5.43 6.60
C LEU A 106 -0.86 4.94 6.76
N LEU A 107 -1.78 5.46 5.94
CA LEU A 107 -3.15 4.98 5.82
C LEU A 107 -3.23 3.90 4.75
N VAL A 108 -4.01 2.85 5.01
CA VAL A 108 -4.26 1.78 4.04
C VAL A 108 -5.75 1.48 3.94
N LEU A 109 -6.24 1.51 2.71
CA LEU A 109 -7.57 1.03 2.32
C LEU A 109 -7.41 -0.38 1.73
N ALA A 110 -8.26 -1.32 2.12
CA ALA A 110 -8.16 -2.72 1.73
C ALA A 110 -9.50 -3.26 1.20
N SER A 111 -9.42 -4.07 0.15
CA SER A 111 -10.59 -4.66 -0.52
C SER A 111 -11.29 -5.75 0.30
N ASP A 112 -10.65 -6.24 1.36
CA ASP A 112 -11.20 -7.29 2.21
C ASP A 112 -10.83 -7.15 3.70
N PHE A 113 -11.59 -7.88 4.53
CA PHE A 113 -11.33 -8.05 5.95
C PHE A 113 -9.96 -8.71 6.20
N TYR A 114 -9.53 -8.70 7.46
CA TYR A 114 -8.30 -9.38 7.83
C TYR A 114 -8.47 -10.90 7.73
N ASN A 115 -7.57 -11.53 6.99
CA ASN A 115 -7.45 -12.98 6.92
C ASN A 115 -5.96 -13.36 6.89
N GLU A 116 -5.46 -13.97 7.96
CA GLU A 116 -4.05 -14.39 8.04
C GLU A 116 -3.68 -15.41 6.96
N LYS A 117 -4.64 -16.22 6.50
CA LYS A 117 -4.40 -17.26 5.48
C LYS A 117 -4.04 -16.69 4.11
N GLU A 118 -4.35 -15.42 3.86
CA GLU A 118 -4.03 -14.72 2.61
C GLU A 118 -2.57 -14.28 2.52
N TYR A 119 -1.82 -14.31 3.62
CA TYR A 119 -0.43 -13.86 3.66
C TYR A 119 0.50 -14.93 3.10
N ILE A 120 1.33 -14.55 2.13
CA ILE A 120 2.48 -15.34 1.69
C ILE A 120 3.72 -14.67 2.27
N ARG A 121 4.28 -15.27 3.32
CA ARG A 121 5.43 -14.73 4.08
C ARG A 121 6.77 -15.36 3.68
N ASP A 122 6.73 -16.49 2.98
CA ASP A 122 7.92 -17.14 2.41
C ASP A 122 8.11 -16.66 0.96
N TYR A 123 9.29 -16.11 0.67
CA TYR A 123 9.55 -15.52 -0.65
C TYR A 123 9.63 -16.59 -1.75
N GLU A 124 10.16 -17.78 -1.44
CA GLU A 124 10.21 -18.88 -2.40
C GLU A 124 8.80 -19.43 -2.71
N GLU A 125 7.91 -19.48 -1.71
CA GLU A 125 6.49 -19.79 -1.90
C GLU A 125 5.81 -18.75 -2.80
N PHE A 126 6.11 -17.46 -2.57
CA PHE A 126 5.63 -16.39 -3.46
C PHE A 126 6.08 -16.62 -4.91
N LEU A 127 7.37 -16.92 -5.14
CA LEU A 127 7.89 -17.18 -6.48
C LEU A 127 7.28 -18.42 -7.15
N ARG A 128 6.98 -19.48 -6.39
CA ARG A 128 6.27 -20.65 -6.93
C ARG A 128 4.84 -20.28 -7.35
N ASN A 129 4.09 -19.64 -6.45
CA ASN A 129 2.67 -19.32 -6.66
C ASN A 129 2.42 -18.45 -7.90
N ILE A 130 3.32 -17.53 -8.23
CA ILE A 130 3.19 -16.63 -9.39
C ILE A 130 3.72 -17.21 -10.71
N ASN A 131 4.55 -18.27 -10.65
CA ASN A 131 5.05 -18.94 -11.85
C ASN A 131 4.11 -20.07 -12.31
N ASP A 132 3.27 -20.58 -11.39
CA ASP A 132 2.24 -21.60 -11.65
C ASP A 132 0.91 -20.99 -12.17
N THR A 133 0.82 -19.66 -12.26
CA THR A 133 -0.30 -18.89 -12.85
C THR A 133 0.11 -18.21 -14.14
#